data_AF-A0AAE2VVP8-F1
#
_entry.id   AF-A0AAE2VVP8-F1
#
_cell.length_a   1.000
_cell.length_b   1.000
_cell.length_c   1.000
_cell.angle_alpha   90.00
_cell.angle_beta   90.00
_cell.angle_gamma   90.00
#
_symmetry.space_group_name_H-M   'P 1'
#
loop_
_entity.id
_entity.type
_entity.pdbx_description
1 polymer ?
#
loop_
_entity_poly.entity_id
_entity_poly.type
_entity_poly.pdbx_seq_one_letter_code
_entity_poly.pdbx_strand_id
1 'polypeptide(L)'
;MKRLCLLAGLMALPAATAAFADATYPNGKTVDCYCTDRSHNRVELGETICLQVDGRMFMAQCQMSLNVPMWREVQEGCLSSSLERSKPALNSFGVYPKI
;
A
#
# COMPACT_ATOMS: atom_id res chain seq x y z
N MET A 1 39.62 -29.99 9.73
CA MET A 1 40.07 -28.96 8.77
C MET A 1 39.44 -29.09 7.38
N LYS A 2 39.46 -30.26 6.70
CA LYS A 2 38.77 -30.44 5.39
C LYS A 2 37.24 -30.26 5.41
N ARG A 3 36.55 -30.62 6.51
CA ARG A 3 35.10 -30.41 6.67
C ARG A 3 34.71 -28.94 6.90
N LEU A 4 35.62 -28.13 7.46
CA LEU A 4 35.39 -26.70 7.69
C LEU A 4 35.47 -25.91 6.37
N CYS A 5 36.36 -26.31 5.47
CA CYS A 5 36.47 -25.71 4.13
C CYS A 5 35.27 -26.04 3.22
N LEU A 6 34.66 -27.22 3.37
CA LEU A 6 33.46 -27.62 2.62
C LEU A 6 32.21 -26.80 3.02
N LEU A 7 32.10 -26.42 4.29
CA LEU A 7 30.99 -25.58 4.78
C LEU A 7 31.14 -24.11 4.37
N ALA A 8 32.37 -23.61 4.24
CA ALA A 8 32.63 -22.25 3.77
C ALA A 8 32.37 -22.07 2.26
N GLY A 9 32.49 -23.13 1.45
CA GLY A 9 32.22 -23.09 0.01
C GLY A 9 30.74 -23.05 -0.36
N LEU A 10 29.85 -23.60 0.48
CA LEU A 10 28.40 -23.67 0.20
C LEU A 10 27.66 -22.33 0.42
N MET A 11 28.28 -21.35 1.09
CA MET A 11 27.70 -20.03 1.34
C MET A 11 27.98 -19.00 0.23
N ALA A 12 28.78 -19.35 -0.78
CA ALA A 12 29.31 -18.38 -1.75
C ALA A 12 28.59 -18.32 -3.12
N LEU A 13 27.54 -19.12 -3.37
CA LEU A 13 26.71 -19.02 -4.58
C LEU A 13 25.25 -19.31 -4.20
N PRO A 14 24.21 -18.52 -4.58
CA PRO A 14 24.14 -17.49 -5.64
C PRO A 14 23.38 -16.19 -5.23
N ALA A 15 24.03 -15.02 -5.24
CA ALA A 15 23.35 -13.72 -5.04
C ALA A 15 23.04 -12.96 -6.35
N ALA A 16 23.36 -13.52 -7.52
CA ALA A 16 23.42 -12.76 -8.78
C ALA A 16 22.18 -12.86 -9.69
N THR A 17 21.12 -13.60 -9.31
CA THR A 17 19.97 -13.86 -10.22
C THR A 17 18.64 -13.29 -9.75
N ALA A 18 18.60 -12.44 -8.73
CA ALA A 18 17.34 -11.96 -8.13
C ALA A 18 16.79 -10.65 -8.70
N ALA A 19 17.26 -10.15 -9.86
CA ALA A 19 16.97 -8.78 -10.29
C ALA A 19 16.16 -8.62 -11.59
N PHE A 20 15.65 -9.69 -12.21
CA PHE A 20 14.93 -9.60 -13.50
C PHE A 20 13.50 -10.15 -13.40
N ALA A 21 12.69 -9.57 -12.52
CA ALA A 21 11.25 -9.86 -12.50
C ALA A 21 10.45 -8.90 -13.41
N ASP A 22 11.07 -7.81 -13.89
CA ASP A 22 10.39 -6.82 -14.72
C ASP A 22 10.33 -7.25 -16.18
N ALA A 23 9.10 -7.42 -16.68
CA ALA A 23 8.86 -7.64 -18.09
C ALA A 23 9.25 -6.38 -18.88
N THR A 24 9.86 -6.57 -20.05
CA THR A 24 10.19 -5.49 -20.98
C THR A 24 9.45 -5.70 -22.30
N TYR A 25 8.99 -4.60 -22.88
CA TYR A 25 8.46 -4.59 -24.25
C TYR A 25 9.59 -4.87 -25.25
N PRO A 26 9.30 -5.30 -26.49
CA PRO A 26 10.31 -5.54 -27.52
C PRO A 26 11.21 -4.34 -27.85
N ASN A 27 10.78 -3.12 -27.51
CA ASN A 27 11.54 -1.88 -27.65
C ASN A 27 12.45 -1.57 -26.43
N GLY A 28 12.55 -2.47 -25.45
CA GLY A 28 13.38 -2.31 -24.25
C GLY A 28 12.76 -1.46 -23.13
N LYS A 29 11.53 -0.95 -23.30
CA LYS A 29 10.83 -0.22 -22.22
C LYS A 29 10.31 -1.21 -21.17
N THR A 30 10.51 -0.92 -19.88
CA THR A 30 9.87 -1.68 -18.79
C THR A 30 8.35 -1.62 -18.90
N VAL A 31 7.70 -2.77 -18.69
CA VAL A 31 6.25 -2.87 -18.57
C VAL A 31 5.82 -2.21 -17.26
N ASP A 32 4.89 -1.28 -17.38
CA ASP A 32 4.45 -0.44 -16.28
C ASP A 32 3.09 -0.94 -15.77
N CYS A 33 3.08 -1.57 -14.59
CA CYS A 33 1.89 -2.19 -13.99
C CYS A 33 1.41 -1.38 -12.80
N TYR A 34 0.16 -0.92 -12.85
CA TYR A 34 -0.48 -0.12 -11.82
C TYR A 34 -1.99 -0.38 -11.78
N CYS A 35 -2.63 -0.05 -10.67
CA CYS A 35 -4.08 -0.10 -10.55
C CYS A 35 -4.69 1.28 -10.83
N THR A 36 -5.95 1.32 -11.24
CA THR A 36 -6.72 2.56 -11.32
C THR A 36 -7.88 2.56 -10.33
N ASP A 37 -8.14 3.72 -9.73
CA ASP A 37 -9.33 3.93 -8.90
C ASP A 37 -10.56 4.27 -9.77
N ARG A 38 -11.69 4.55 -9.12
CA ARG A 38 -12.95 4.95 -9.80
C ARG A 38 -12.86 6.27 -10.55
N SER A 39 -11.94 7.14 -10.17
CA SER A 39 -11.67 8.43 -10.80
C SER A 39 -10.57 8.33 -11.87
N HIS A 40 -10.15 7.09 -12.20
CA HIS A 40 -9.08 6.77 -13.13
C HIS A 40 -7.71 7.29 -12.68
N ASN A 41 -7.53 7.60 -11.39
CA ASN A 41 -6.24 7.93 -10.84
C ASN A 41 -5.37 6.67 -10.80
N ARG A 42 -4.09 6.85 -11.13
CA ARG A 42 -3.07 5.82 -11.01
C ARG A 42 -2.74 5.57 -9.54
N VAL A 43 -2.62 4.29 -9.18
CA VAL A 43 -2.21 3.79 -7.87
C VAL A 43 -1.12 2.75 -8.05
N GLU A 44 0.00 2.93 -7.37
CA GLU A 44 1.18 2.08 -7.52
C GLU A 44 1.04 0.73 -6.80
N LEU A 45 1.80 -0.26 -7.26
CA LEU A 45 1.86 -1.56 -6.59
C LEU A 45 2.30 -1.41 -5.13
N GLY A 46 1.59 -2.08 -4.23
CA GLY A 46 1.80 -2.02 -2.78
C GLY A 46 1.03 -0.90 -2.07
N GLU A 47 0.54 0.11 -2.80
CA GLU A 47 -0.28 1.16 -2.19
C GLU A 47 -1.64 0.61 -1.75
N THR A 48 -2.09 1.08 -0.59
CA THR A 48 -3.39 0.73 -0.02
C THR A 48 -4.27 1.96 0.03
N ILE A 49 -5.44 1.88 -0.58
CA ILE A 49 -6.42 2.96 -0.59
C ILE A 49 -7.79 2.47 -0.11
N CYS A 50 -8.66 3.41 0.22
CA CYS A 50 -10.06 3.14 0.49
C CYS A 50 -10.84 3.09 -0.83
N LEU A 51 -11.38 1.94 -1.19
CA LEU A 51 -12.22 1.78 -2.38
C LEU A 51 -13.69 1.69 -2.01
N GLN A 52 -14.52 2.32 -2.84
CA GLN A 52 -15.96 2.08 -2.89
C GLN A 52 -16.29 1.28 -4.13
N VAL A 53 -16.93 0.12 -4.02
CA VAL A 53 -17.46 -0.65 -5.15
C VAL A 53 -18.86 -1.13 -4.78
N ASP A 54 -19.84 -0.88 -5.63
CA ASP A 54 -21.24 -1.28 -5.41
C ASP A 54 -21.80 -0.94 -4.02
N GLY A 55 -21.42 0.23 -3.49
CA GLY A 55 -21.88 0.71 -2.19
C GLY A 55 -21.11 0.16 -0.98
N ARG A 56 -20.21 -0.81 -1.16
CA ARG A 56 -19.32 -1.31 -0.10
C ARG A 56 -18.02 -0.51 -0.07
N MET A 57 -17.59 -0.15 1.13
CA MET A 57 -16.30 0.49 1.41
C MET A 57 -15.35 -0.53 2.03
N PHE A 58 -14.13 -0.64 1.51
CA PHE A 58 -13.09 -1.51 2.06
C PHE A 58 -11.70 -0.96 1.74
N MET A 59 -10.71 -1.31 2.55
CA MET A 59 -9.32 -1.04 2.24
C MET A 59 -8.83 -2.08 1.24
N ALA A 60 -8.31 -1.60 0.12
CA ALA A 60 -7.77 -2.43 -0.94
C ALA A 60 -6.32 -2.06 -1.22
N GLN A 61 -5.47 -3.07 -1.39
CA GLN A 61 -4.09 -2.89 -1.84
C GLN A 61 -3.98 -3.22 -3.32
N CYS A 62 -3.28 -2.38 -4.08
CA CYS A 62 -2.89 -2.71 -5.44
C CYS A 62 -1.79 -3.77 -5.40
N GLN A 63 -2.08 -4.97 -5.89
CA GLN A 63 -1.15 -6.10 -5.88
C GLN A 63 -1.00 -6.69 -7.27
N MET A 64 0.08 -7.45 -7.47
CA MET A 64 0.22 -8.30 -8.65
C MET A 64 -0.40 -9.67 -8.39
N SER A 65 -1.27 -10.12 -9.30
CA SER A 65 -1.70 -11.52 -9.34
C SER A 65 -1.34 -12.11 -10.69
N LEU A 66 -0.48 -13.14 -10.66
CA LEU A 66 0.23 -13.65 -11.84
C LEU A 66 1.04 -12.51 -12.49
N ASN A 67 0.48 -11.85 -13.50
CA ASN A 67 1.10 -10.78 -14.27
C ASN A 67 0.15 -9.60 -14.52
N VAL A 68 -0.95 -9.51 -13.75
CA VAL A 68 -1.97 -8.46 -13.92
C VAL A 68 -2.11 -7.69 -12.60
N PRO A 69 -2.10 -6.34 -12.64
CA PRO A 69 -2.41 -5.54 -11.46
C PRO A 69 -3.86 -5.77 -11.04
N MET A 70 -4.08 -5.99 -9.75
CA MET A 70 -5.37 -6.36 -9.19
C MET A 70 -5.62 -5.65 -7.85
N TRP A 71 -6.89 -5.39 -7.56
CA TRP A 71 -7.31 -4.87 -6.25
C TRP A 71 -7.59 -6.01 -5.28
N ARG A 72 -6.78 -6.16 -4.23
CA ARG A 72 -7.04 -7.11 -3.15
C ARG A 72 -7.61 -6.40 -1.94
N GLU A 73 -8.77 -6.84 -1.46
CA GLU A 73 -9.31 -6.41 -0.15
C GLU A 73 -8.38 -6.90 0.97
N VAL A 74 -7.88 -5.97 1.79
CA VAL A 74 -6.95 -6.25 2.90
C VAL A 74 -7.56 -5.99 4.26
N GLN A 75 -8.61 -5.15 4.33
CA GLN A 75 -9.35 -4.88 5.56
C GLN A 75 -10.79 -4.47 5.23
N GLU A 76 -11.73 -4.92 6.06
CA GLU A 76 -13.12 -4.45 6.02
C GLU A 76 -13.22 -2.97 6.42
N GLY A 77 -14.07 -2.22 5.71
CA GLY A 77 -14.26 -0.80 5.94
C GLY A 77 -13.03 0.05 5.61
N CYS A 78 -13.10 1.34 5.90
CA CYS A 78 -11.97 2.25 5.76
C CYS A 78 -11.67 2.92 7.10
N LEU A 79 -10.38 3.18 7.35
CA LEU A 79 -9.94 3.96 8.49
C LEU A 79 -10.51 5.38 8.39
N SER A 80 -11.57 5.63 9.15
CA SER A 80 -12.12 6.97 9.36
C SER A 80 -11.59 7.50 10.68
N SER A 81 -10.81 8.59 10.66
CA SER A 81 -10.58 9.38 11.85
C SER A 81 -11.83 10.21 12.13
N SER A 82 -12.85 9.59 12.73
CA SER A 82 -13.91 10.38 13.36
C SER A 82 -13.32 10.99 14.63
N LEU A 83 -12.66 12.15 14.48
CA LEU A 83 -12.50 13.06 15.59
C LEU A 83 -13.91 13.60 15.82
N GLU A 84 -14.69 12.95 16.68
CA GLU A 84 -15.92 13.56 17.17
C GLU A 84 -15.50 14.91 17.74
N ARG A 85 -15.79 15.97 17.00
CA ARG A 85 -15.72 17.32 17.52
C ARG A 85 -16.85 17.38 18.50
N SER A 86 -16.60 16.89 19.72
CA SER A 86 -17.36 17.22 20.90
C SER A 86 -17.49 18.72 20.82
N LYS A 87 -18.67 19.21 20.44
CA LYS A 87 -18.96 20.64 20.53
C LYS A 87 -18.58 20.95 21.97
N PRO A 88 -17.58 21.82 22.23
CA PRO A 88 -17.42 22.33 23.57
C PRO A 88 -18.81 22.82 23.94
N ALA A 89 -19.35 22.37 25.07
CA ALA A 89 -20.57 22.98 25.57
C ALA A 89 -20.27 24.47 25.61
N LEU A 90 -20.89 25.24 24.71
CA LEU A 90 -20.78 26.70 24.66
C LEU A 90 -21.53 27.23 25.87
N ASN A 91 -21.00 26.95 27.06
CA ASN A 91 -21.30 27.69 28.27
C ASN A 91 -20.36 28.88 28.29
N SER A 92 -20.59 29.81 27.36
CA SER A 92 -20.16 31.19 27.55
C SER A 92 -21.13 31.80 28.58
N PHE A 93 -21.01 31.38 29.84
CA PHE A 93 -21.54 32.19 30.93
C PHE A 93 -20.75 33.48 30.87
N GLY A 94 -21.44 34.57 30.53
CA GLY A 94 -20.87 35.89 30.29
C GLY A 94 -19.86 36.23 31.37
N VAL A 95 -18.60 36.30 30.99
CA VAL A 95 -17.56 36.94 31.79
C VAL A 95 -17.96 38.41 31.83
N TYR A 96 -18.59 38.84 32.92
CA TYR A 96 -18.73 40.25 33.22
C TYR A 96 -17.34 40.77 33.59
N PRO A 97 -16.69 41.64 32.79
CA PRO A 97 -15.56 42.40 33.30
C PRO A 97 -16.12 43.37 34.33
N LYS A 98 -15.76 43.20 35.61
CA LYS A 98 -15.85 44.30 36.57
C LYS A 98 -14.84 45.36 36.12
N ILE A 99 -15.34 46.47 35.58
CA ILE A 99 -14.69 47.78 35.71
C ILE A 99 -15.14 48.36 37.05
#